data_AF-A0A506RYR5-F1
#
_entry.id   AF-A0A506RYR5-F1
#
_cell.length_a   1.000
_cell.length_b   1.000
_cell.length_c   1.000
_cell.angle_alpha   90.00
_cell.angle_beta   90.00
_cell.angle_gamma   90.00
#
_symmetry.space_group_name_H-M   'P 1'
#
loop_
_entity.id
_entity.type
_entity.pdbx_description
1 polymer ?
#
loop_
_entity_poly.entity_id
_entity_poly.type
_entity_poly.pdbx_seq_one_letter_code
_entity_poly.pdbx_strand_id
1 'polypeptide(L)'
;MTTINDPINFEFGLKQLNGNIALLYRLLRKFADEYRDIDTRLTALLEQQDFAGAEILVHTLKGVSGNLGCNAVFDASKIVNQQIKSLESNSDDLTVLFTQVNATVAIIDALPTEGDASGASATPQSDSKAAVKLLMQALTNHEFISTDKLNGWFDAMGATPMQRQQIGSAIDELDYDTAQQYLSALA
;
A
#
# COMPACT_ATOMS: atom_id res chain seq x y z
N MET A 1 -2.50 33.61 -1.32
CA MET A 1 -2.57 32.65 -0.19
C MET A 1 -2.37 31.27 -0.78
N THR A 2 -1.13 30.79 -0.79
CA THR A 2 -0.83 29.43 -1.25
C THR A 2 -1.24 28.51 -0.10
N THR A 3 -2.34 27.77 -0.24
CA THR A 3 -2.67 26.67 0.66
C THR A 3 -1.45 25.76 0.69
N ILE A 4 -0.80 25.67 1.85
CA ILE A 4 0.16 24.60 2.10
C ILE A 4 -0.68 23.34 2.09
N ASN A 5 -0.68 22.62 0.97
CA ASN A 5 -1.29 21.30 0.91
C ASN A 5 -0.48 20.42 1.85
N ASP A 6 -1.14 19.78 2.81
CA ASP A 6 -0.51 18.77 3.64
C ASP A 6 0.16 17.71 2.74
N PRO A 7 1.37 17.23 3.08
CA PRO A 7 2.09 16.24 2.28
C PRO A 7 1.26 14.99 1.97
N ILE A 8 0.37 14.62 2.89
CA ILE A 8 -0.59 13.52 2.75
C ILE A 8 -1.98 14.02 3.18
N ASN A 9 -2.97 13.88 2.30
CA ASN A 9 -4.37 14.08 2.59
C ASN A 9 -5.01 12.75 3.01
N PHE A 10 -4.97 12.47 4.32
CA PHE A 10 -5.53 11.24 4.89
C PHE A 10 -7.04 11.13 4.70
N GLU A 11 -7.81 12.23 4.75
CA GLU A 11 -9.26 12.18 4.54
C GLU A 11 -9.60 11.72 3.11
N PHE A 12 -8.88 12.26 2.12
CA PHE A 12 -9.03 11.85 0.74
C PHE A 12 -8.68 10.38 0.55
N GLY A 13 -7.49 9.95 1.01
CA GLY A 13 -7.04 8.57 0.89
C GLY A 13 -8.02 7.60 1.58
N LEU A 14 -8.56 8.00 2.73
CA LEU A 14 -9.55 7.22 3.46
C LEU A 14 -10.88 7.10 2.70
N LYS A 15 -11.35 8.20 2.07
CA LYS A 15 -12.54 8.19 1.21
C LYS A 15 -12.37 7.27 0.01
N GLN A 16 -11.21 7.26 -0.64
CA GLN A 16 -10.93 6.35 -1.76
C GLN A 16 -11.06 4.87 -1.37
N LEU A 17 -10.83 4.58 -0.09
CA LEU A 17 -10.85 3.23 0.47
C LEU A 17 -12.11 2.97 1.31
N ASN A 18 -13.21 3.70 1.05
CA ASN A 18 -14.50 3.54 1.73
C ASN A 18 -14.41 3.56 3.27
N GLY A 19 -13.49 4.34 3.85
CA GLY A 19 -13.34 4.43 5.31
C GLY A 19 -12.37 3.39 5.91
N ASN A 20 -11.68 2.59 5.09
CA ASN A 20 -10.78 1.55 5.59
C ASN A 20 -9.39 2.10 5.96
N ILE A 21 -9.24 2.53 7.21
CA ILE A 21 -7.99 3.10 7.75
C ILE A 21 -6.84 2.10 7.69
N ALA A 22 -7.10 0.83 8.01
CA ALA A 22 -6.06 -0.20 8.03
C ALA A 22 -5.51 -0.48 6.63
N LEU A 23 -6.38 -0.54 5.61
CA LEU A 23 -5.96 -0.64 4.22
C LEU A 23 -5.18 0.60 3.78
N LEU A 24 -5.61 1.80 4.16
CA LEU A 24 -4.89 3.04 3.88
C LEU A 24 -3.46 2.97 4.41
N TYR A 25 -3.29 2.59 5.68
CA TYR A 25 -1.96 2.50 6.30
C TYR A 25 -1.11 1.41 5.65
N ARG A 26 -1.69 0.27 5.28
CA ARG A 26 -0.96 -0.78 4.53
C ARG A 26 -0.48 -0.27 3.17
N LEU A 27 -1.33 0.44 2.43
CA LEU A 27 -0.96 0.99 1.12
C LEU A 27 0.07 2.10 1.23
N LEU A 28 -0.03 2.96 2.25
CA LEU A 28 0.98 3.97 2.54
C LEU A 28 2.34 3.31 2.89
N ARG A 29 2.36 2.26 3.71
CA ARG A 29 3.61 1.53 4.00
C ARG A 29 4.20 0.89 2.74
N LYS A 30 3.39 0.23 1.90
CA LYS A 30 3.84 -0.29 0.60
C LYS A 30 4.41 0.81 -0.29
N PHE A 31 3.80 1.99 -0.31
CA PHE A 31 4.33 3.15 -1.01
C PHE A 31 5.71 3.54 -0.46
N ALA A 32 5.88 3.59 0.87
CA ALA A 32 7.16 3.94 1.48
C ALA A 32 8.25 2.91 1.17
N ASP A 33 7.92 1.62 1.20
CA ASP A 33 8.86 0.55 0.89
C ASP A 33 9.28 0.55 -0.59
N GLU A 34 8.35 0.80 -1.51
CA GLU A 34 8.63 0.83 -2.96
C GLU A 34 9.44 2.06 -3.39
N TYR A 35 9.25 3.22 -2.76
CA TYR A 35 9.76 4.49 -3.26
C TYR A 35 10.84 5.15 -2.39
N ARG A 36 11.23 4.56 -1.26
CA ARG A 36 12.30 5.11 -0.40
C ARG A 36 13.65 5.27 -1.10
N ASP A 37 13.91 4.49 -2.16
CA ASP A 37 15.16 4.48 -2.92
C ASP A 37 15.02 5.11 -4.32
N ILE A 38 13.93 5.86 -4.55
CA ILE A 38 13.63 6.42 -5.86
C ILE A 38 14.68 7.42 -6.34
N ASP A 39 15.36 8.10 -5.43
CA ASP A 39 16.46 9.01 -5.74
C ASP A 39 17.58 8.29 -6.50
N THR A 40 17.96 7.12 -5.99
CA THR A 40 19.00 6.26 -6.54
C THR A 40 18.54 5.67 -7.88
N ARG A 41 17.32 5.11 -7.92
CA ARG A 41 16.77 4.47 -9.12
C ARG A 41 16.57 5.47 -10.27
N LEU A 42 15.99 6.63 -10.00
CA LEU A 42 15.74 7.64 -11.02
C LEU A 42 17.03 8.28 -11.52
N THR A 43 17.98 8.57 -10.63
CA THR A 43 19.28 9.12 -11.03
C THR A 43 20.02 8.15 -11.96
N ALA A 44 20.05 6.87 -11.63
CA ALA A 44 20.69 5.86 -12.47
C ALA A 44 20.07 5.78 -13.88
N LEU A 45 18.73 5.84 -13.98
CA LEU A 45 18.04 5.85 -15.28
C LEU A 45 18.40 7.08 -16.11
N LEU A 46 18.44 8.27 -15.49
CA LEU A 46 18.78 9.52 -16.17
C LEU A 46 20.24 9.56 -16.62
N GLU A 47 21.18 9.09 -15.79
CA GLU A 47 22.62 8.99 -16.15
C GLU A 47 22.85 8.02 -17.31
N GLN A 48 22.07 6.93 -17.37
CA GLN A 48 22.09 5.97 -18.47
C GLN A 48 21.35 6.45 -19.71
N GLN A 49 20.75 7.65 -19.68
CA GLN A 49 19.89 8.18 -20.74
C GLN A 49 18.66 7.29 -21.05
N ASP A 50 18.25 6.46 -20.10
CA ASP A 50 17.02 5.66 -20.20
C ASP A 50 15.81 6.51 -19.79
N PHE A 51 15.48 7.48 -20.66
CA PHE A 51 14.35 8.38 -20.44
C PHE A 51 13.00 7.65 -20.45
N ALA A 52 12.89 6.51 -21.15
CA ALA A 52 11.68 5.71 -21.17
C ALA A 52 11.45 5.03 -19.81
N GLY A 53 12.49 4.41 -19.24
CA GLY A 53 12.44 3.85 -17.89
C GLY A 53 12.17 4.91 -16.83
N ALA A 54 12.82 6.07 -16.94
CA ALA A 54 12.58 7.21 -16.05
C ALA A 54 11.12 7.72 -16.13
N GLU A 55 10.56 7.84 -17.34
CA GLU A 55 9.16 8.24 -17.53
C GLU A 55 8.21 7.24 -16.87
N ILE A 56 8.41 5.93 -17.08
CA ILE A 56 7.57 4.88 -16.48
C ILE A 56 7.60 4.95 -14.95
N LEU A 57 8.79 5.10 -14.36
CA LEU A 57 8.97 5.18 -12.91
C LEU A 57 8.23 6.39 -12.32
N VAL A 58 8.46 7.59 -12.88
CA VAL A 58 7.84 8.83 -12.37
C VAL A 58 6.33 8.87 -12.68
N HIS A 59 5.89 8.34 -13.82
CA HIS A 59 4.47 8.23 -14.15
C HIS A 59 3.73 7.33 -13.17
N THR A 60 4.33 6.19 -12.81
CA THR A 60 3.78 5.25 -11.83
C THR A 60 3.71 5.88 -10.45
N LEU A 61 4.79 6.53 -10.00
CA LEU A 61 4.82 7.28 -8.74
C LEU A 61 3.69 8.33 -8.70
N LYS A 62 3.51 9.09 -9.77
CA LYS A 62 2.43 10.09 -9.90
C LYS A 62 1.06 9.44 -9.74
N GLY A 63 0.82 8.31 -10.41
CA GLY A 63 -0.46 7.58 -10.30
C GLY A 63 -0.74 7.11 -8.88
N VAL A 64 0.23 6.45 -8.25
CA VAL A 64 0.08 5.92 -6.88
C VAL A 64 -0.10 7.05 -5.87
N SER A 65 0.71 8.11 -5.96
CA SER A 65 0.63 9.27 -5.07
C SER A 65 -0.74 9.96 -5.13
N GLY A 66 -1.28 10.11 -6.35
CA GLY A 66 -2.60 10.69 -6.55
C GLY A 66 -3.73 9.84 -5.97
N ASN A 67 -3.61 8.51 -6.01
CA ASN A 67 -4.62 7.59 -5.47
C ASN A 67 -4.61 7.54 -3.93
N LEU A 68 -3.44 7.67 -3.31
CA LEU A 68 -3.27 7.60 -1.86
C LEU A 68 -3.40 8.96 -1.15
N GLY A 69 -3.51 10.06 -1.91
CA GLY A 69 -3.56 11.41 -1.36
C GLY A 69 -2.19 11.96 -0.94
N CYS A 70 -1.08 11.39 -1.43
CA CYS A 70 0.28 11.92 -1.24
C CYS A 70 0.48 13.16 -2.13
N ASN A 71 -0.23 14.25 -1.82
CA ASN A 71 -0.39 15.41 -2.70
C ASN A 71 0.95 16.07 -3.06
N ALA A 72 1.86 16.22 -2.11
CA ALA A 72 3.15 16.87 -2.38
C ALA A 72 4.00 16.06 -3.38
N VAL A 73 3.99 14.72 -3.27
CA VAL A 73 4.66 13.83 -4.22
C VAL A 73 3.94 13.84 -5.57
N PHE A 74 2.61 13.84 -5.58
CA PHE A 74 1.83 13.95 -6.81
C PHE A 74 2.16 15.22 -7.60
N ASP A 75 2.22 16.37 -6.93
CA ASP A 75 2.52 17.66 -7.57
C ASP A 75 3.96 17.70 -8.10
N ALA A 76 4.95 17.27 -7.30
CA ALA A 76 6.34 17.22 -7.72
C ALA A 76 6.57 16.23 -8.88
N SER A 77 5.97 15.04 -8.81
CA SER A 77 6.11 14.02 -9.86
C SER A 77 5.45 14.44 -11.17
N LYS A 78 4.39 15.26 -11.13
CA LYS A 78 3.79 15.83 -12.33
C LYS A 78 4.76 16.75 -13.09
N ILE A 79 5.53 17.57 -12.37
CA ILE A 79 6.53 18.48 -12.95
C ILE A 79 7.67 17.67 -13.57
N VAL A 80 8.28 16.76 -12.80
CA VAL A 80 9.39 15.91 -13.28
C VAL A 80 8.96 15.03 -14.46
N ASN A 81 7.75 14.46 -14.42
CA ASN A 81 7.24 13.66 -15.54
C ASN A 81 7.06 14.47 -16.83
N GLN A 82 6.73 15.77 -16.74
CA GLN A 82 6.67 16.65 -17.91
C GLN A 82 8.08 16.94 -18.46
N GLN A 83 9.03 17.18 -17.57
CA GLN A 83 10.44 17.43 -17.90
C GLN A 83 11.10 16.26 -18.62
N ILE A 84 10.88 15.04 -18.13
CA ILE A 84 11.40 13.83 -18.79
C ILE A 84 10.80 13.71 -20.20
N LYS A 85 9.51 14.03 -20.39
CA LYS A 85 8.85 13.99 -21.70
C LYS A 85 9.37 15.04 -22.68
N SER A 86 9.69 16.24 -22.21
CA SER A 86 10.26 17.30 -23.05
C SER A 86 11.78 17.17 -23.23
N LEU A 87 12.42 16.19 -22.57
CA LEU A 87 13.88 16.05 -22.47
C LEU A 87 14.57 17.30 -21.90
N GLU A 88 13.84 18.05 -21.07
CA GLU A 88 14.33 19.22 -20.35
C GLU A 88 14.56 18.83 -18.89
N SER A 89 15.80 18.55 -18.50
CA SER A 89 16.12 18.22 -17.10
C SER A 89 16.41 19.48 -16.29
N ASN A 90 15.68 19.65 -15.18
CA ASN A 90 15.99 20.63 -14.14
C ASN A 90 16.37 19.90 -12.85
N SER A 91 17.60 20.07 -12.39
CA SER A 91 18.10 19.45 -11.16
C SER A 91 17.35 19.89 -9.91
N ASP A 92 16.81 21.10 -9.91
CA ASP A 92 16.09 21.65 -8.76
C ASP A 92 14.76 20.92 -8.55
N ASP A 93 14.03 20.65 -9.63
CA ASP A 93 12.74 19.95 -9.58
C ASP A 93 12.90 18.47 -9.20
N LEU A 94 13.98 17.81 -9.64
CA LEU A 94 14.35 16.48 -9.17
C LEU A 94 14.64 16.47 -7.67
N THR A 95 15.40 17.46 -7.19
CA THR A 95 15.70 17.61 -5.76
C THR A 95 14.42 17.83 -4.94
N VAL A 96 13.48 18.61 -5.46
CA VAL A 96 12.16 18.81 -4.84
C VAL A 96 11.41 17.47 -4.78
N LEU A 97 11.35 16.71 -5.87
CA LEU A 97 10.69 15.40 -5.88
C LEU A 97 11.24 14.46 -4.81
N PHE A 98 12.57 14.31 -4.75
CA PHE A 98 13.22 13.44 -3.76
C PHE A 98 12.95 13.90 -2.32
N THR A 99 12.99 15.21 -2.09
CA THR A 99 12.66 15.80 -0.78
C THR A 99 11.23 15.47 -0.37
N GLN A 100 10.26 15.60 -1.28
CA GLN A 100 8.86 15.29 -0.97
C GLN A 100 8.64 13.80 -0.73
N VAL A 101 9.25 12.92 -1.52
CA VAL A 101 9.16 11.47 -1.29
C VAL A 101 9.72 11.12 0.08
N ASN A 102 10.92 11.59 0.42
CA ASN A 102 11.55 11.31 1.71
C ASN A 102 10.75 11.86 2.89
N ALA A 103 10.18 13.07 2.76
CA ALA A 103 9.30 13.63 3.77
C ALA A 103 8.01 12.81 3.95
N THR A 104 7.38 12.38 2.84
CA THR A 104 6.21 11.50 2.88
C THR A 104 6.54 10.14 3.50
N VAL A 105 7.67 9.53 3.15
CA VAL A 105 8.15 8.28 3.77
C VAL A 105 8.34 8.45 5.27
N ALA A 106 8.98 9.52 5.72
CA ALA A 106 9.18 9.78 7.15
C ALA A 106 7.85 9.93 7.91
N ILE A 107 6.84 10.57 7.31
CA ILE A 107 5.50 10.67 7.89
C ILE A 107 4.87 9.27 8.00
N ILE A 108 5.01 8.44 6.96
CA ILE A 108 4.45 7.08 6.92
C ILE A 108 5.13 6.18 7.96
N ASP A 109 6.46 6.25 8.10
CA ASP A 109 7.23 5.51 9.09
C ASP A 109 6.87 5.90 10.53
N ALA A 110 6.43 7.15 10.74
CA ALA A 110 5.95 7.64 12.03
C ALA A 110 4.48 7.29 12.32
N LEU A 111 3.74 6.69 11.36
CA LEU A 111 2.37 6.26 11.61
C LEU A 111 2.34 5.14 12.66
N PRO A 112 1.32 5.12 13.54
CA PRO A 112 1.21 4.09 14.55
C PRO A 112 1.19 2.70 13.90
N THR A 113 2.09 1.85 14.35
CA THR A 113 2.08 0.41 14.06
C THR A 113 1.13 -0.24 15.04
N GLU A 114 0.03 -0.83 14.56
CA GLU A 114 -0.88 -1.56 15.44
C GLU A 114 -0.25 -2.90 15.86
N GLY A 115 0.58 -2.81 16.90
CA GLY A 115 0.63 -3.72 18.05
C GLY A 115 0.08 -3.09 19.34
N ASP A 116 -0.36 -1.82 19.31
CA ASP A 116 -0.86 -1.07 20.49
C ASP A 116 -2.39 -1.00 20.62
N ALA A 117 -3.14 -1.70 19.77
CA ALA A 117 -4.57 -1.96 19.96
C ALA A 117 -4.79 -3.31 20.65
N SER A 118 -4.27 -3.47 21.87
CA SER A 118 -4.62 -4.58 22.75
C SER A 118 -6.06 -4.40 23.23
N GLY A 119 -6.99 -5.24 22.76
CA GLY A 119 -8.34 -5.26 23.30
C GLY A 119 -9.34 -6.17 22.61
N ALA A 120 -9.11 -7.49 22.63
CA ALA A 120 -10.09 -8.53 22.97
C ALA A 120 -9.69 -9.89 22.37
N SER A 121 -8.92 -10.64 23.14
CA SER A 121 -8.83 -12.09 23.00
C SER A 121 -10.21 -12.69 23.32
N ALA A 122 -10.92 -13.10 22.28
CA ALA A 122 -11.93 -14.13 22.41
C ALA A 122 -11.42 -15.33 21.60
N THR A 123 -10.82 -16.30 22.29
CA THR A 123 -10.76 -17.67 21.78
C THR A 123 -12.19 -18.17 21.57
N PRO A 124 -12.46 -18.87 20.46
CA PRO A 124 -13.33 -20.02 20.56
C PRO A 124 -12.67 -21.25 19.98
N GLN A 125 -12.62 -22.24 20.84
CA GLN A 125 -12.68 -23.66 20.54
C GLN A 125 -13.44 -23.98 19.24
N SER A 126 -12.69 -24.53 18.27
CA SER A 126 -13.09 -25.61 17.35
C SER A 126 -14.46 -25.50 16.64
N ASP A 127 -14.67 -24.45 15.84
CA ASP A 127 -15.72 -24.48 14.82
C ASP A 127 -15.17 -24.00 13.47
N SER A 128 -14.75 -24.96 12.63
CA SER A 128 -14.16 -24.71 11.31
C SER A 128 -15.07 -23.83 10.44
N LYS A 129 -16.40 -24.01 10.55
CA LYS A 129 -17.38 -23.19 9.81
C LYS A 129 -17.42 -21.73 10.26
N ALA A 130 -17.20 -21.48 11.55
CA ALA A 130 -17.16 -20.11 12.07
C ALA A 130 -15.91 -19.38 11.57
N ALA A 131 -14.75 -20.05 11.56
CA ALA A 131 -13.51 -19.48 11.05
C ALA A 131 -13.59 -19.16 9.55
N VAL A 132 -14.15 -20.08 8.74
CA VAL A 132 -14.37 -19.84 7.30
C VAL A 132 -15.32 -18.66 7.09
N LYS A 133 -16.42 -18.59 7.84
CA LYS A 133 -17.38 -17.48 7.74
C LYS A 133 -16.74 -16.12 8.10
N LEU A 134 -15.95 -16.08 9.17
CA LEU A 134 -15.27 -14.86 9.61
C LEU A 134 -14.21 -14.40 8.61
N LEU A 135 -13.39 -15.31 8.09
CA LEU A 135 -12.42 -14.97 7.05
C LEU A 135 -13.13 -14.52 5.77
N MET A 136 -14.20 -15.20 5.34
CA MET A 136 -14.99 -14.79 4.17
C MET A 136 -15.56 -13.37 4.35
N GLN A 137 -16.13 -13.07 5.53
CA GLN A 137 -16.67 -11.75 5.82
C GLN A 137 -15.57 -10.67 5.84
N ALA A 138 -14.40 -10.97 6.40
CA ALA A 138 -13.26 -10.06 6.38
C ALA A 138 -12.80 -9.79 4.93
N LEU A 139 -12.71 -10.82 4.10
CA LEU A 139 -12.40 -10.68 2.67
C LEU A 139 -13.47 -9.85 1.93
N THR A 140 -14.76 -10.09 2.16
CA THR A 140 -15.85 -9.33 1.53
C THR A 140 -15.83 -7.85 1.92
N ASN A 141 -15.51 -7.54 3.17
CA ASN A 141 -15.45 -6.17 3.67
C ASN A 141 -14.09 -5.50 3.40
N HIS A 142 -13.17 -6.19 2.70
CA HIS A 142 -11.78 -5.80 2.53
C HIS A 142 -11.10 -5.44 3.87
N GLU A 143 -11.54 -6.06 4.96
CA GLU A 143 -11.03 -5.84 6.31
C GLU A 143 -9.56 -6.21 6.37
N PHE A 144 -8.77 -5.45 7.12
CA PHE A 144 -7.41 -5.86 7.42
C PHE A 144 -7.41 -7.10 8.30
N ILE A 145 -6.64 -8.11 7.89
CA ILE A 145 -6.47 -9.35 8.62
C ILE A 145 -5.00 -9.40 9.04
N SER A 146 -4.74 -9.30 10.35
CA SER A 146 -3.38 -9.46 10.87
C SER A 146 -2.89 -10.89 10.71
N THR A 147 -1.56 -11.08 10.66
CA THR A 147 -0.94 -12.41 10.55
C THR A 147 -1.41 -13.36 11.65
N ASP A 148 -1.53 -12.87 12.88
CA ASP A 148 -2.01 -13.67 14.03
C ASP A 148 -3.48 -14.07 13.88
N LYS A 149 -4.35 -13.14 13.44
CA LYS A 149 -5.77 -13.39 13.19
C LYS A 149 -5.96 -14.40 12.06
N LEU A 150 -5.20 -14.24 10.98
CA LEU A 150 -5.21 -15.14 9.83
C LEU A 150 -4.73 -16.54 10.21
N ASN A 151 -3.61 -16.65 10.94
CA ASN A 151 -3.10 -17.94 11.44
C ASN A 151 -4.08 -18.62 12.38
N GLY A 152 -4.71 -17.88 13.30
CA GLY A 152 -5.74 -18.42 14.19
C GLY A 152 -6.94 -18.98 13.43
N TRP A 153 -7.39 -18.30 12.37
CA TRP A 153 -8.44 -18.84 11.50
C TRP A 153 -8.00 -20.06 10.72
N PHE A 154 -6.80 -20.04 10.14
CA PHE A 154 -6.23 -21.19 9.43
C PHE A 154 -6.08 -22.43 10.33
N ASP A 155 -5.66 -22.24 11.58
CA ASP A 155 -5.58 -23.31 12.57
C ASP A 155 -6.97 -23.87 12.88
N ALA A 156 -7.95 -22.99 13.11
CA ALA A 156 -9.33 -23.38 13.43
C ALA A 156 -10.05 -24.11 12.29
N MET A 157 -9.76 -23.78 11.03
CA MET A 157 -10.33 -24.47 9.86
C MET A 157 -9.51 -25.67 9.39
N GLY A 158 -8.34 -25.92 9.97
CA GLY A 158 -7.45 -27.01 9.56
C GLY A 158 -6.81 -26.80 8.18
N ALA A 159 -6.52 -25.54 7.80
CA ALA A 159 -5.94 -25.22 6.51
C ALA A 159 -4.53 -25.82 6.36
N THR A 160 -4.32 -26.53 5.25
CA THR A 160 -3.02 -27.10 4.86
C THR A 160 -2.00 -25.99 4.54
N PRO A 161 -0.68 -26.27 4.61
CA PRO A 161 0.35 -25.28 4.26
C PRO A 161 0.15 -24.65 2.88
N MET A 162 -0.28 -25.44 1.89
CA MET A 162 -0.58 -24.97 0.54
C MET A 162 -1.75 -23.97 0.53
N GLN A 163 -2.84 -24.26 1.23
CA GLN A 163 -4.00 -23.36 1.31
C GLN A 163 -3.65 -22.06 2.03
N ARG A 164 -2.84 -22.13 3.09
CA ARG A 164 -2.34 -20.94 3.80
C ARG A 164 -1.54 -20.04 2.87
N GLN A 165 -0.64 -20.64 2.09
CA GLN A 165 0.16 -19.91 1.11
C GLN A 165 -0.72 -19.26 0.03
N GLN A 166 -1.64 -20.01 -0.58
CA GLN A 166 -2.50 -19.50 -1.65
C GLN A 166 -3.40 -18.34 -1.19
N ILE A 167 -4.07 -18.50 -0.06
CA ILE A 167 -4.95 -17.47 0.50
C ILE A 167 -4.13 -16.28 1.00
N GLY A 168 -2.98 -16.52 1.65
CA GLY A 168 -2.09 -15.47 2.14
C GLY A 168 -1.54 -14.60 1.01
N SER A 169 -1.00 -15.22 -0.05
CA SER A 169 -0.49 -14.49 -1.22
C SER A 169 -1.58 -13.64 -1.88
N ALA A 170 -2.79 -14.19 -2.06
CA ALA A 170 -3.90 -13.43 -2.62
C ALA A 170 -4.29 -12.22 -1.73
N ILE A 171 -4.31 -12.37 -0.41
CA ILE A 171 -4.56 -11.26 0.54
C ILE A 171 -3.45 -10.21 0.50
N ASP A 172 -2.20 -10.64 0.38
CA ASP A 172 -1.03 -9.76 0.29
C ASP A 172 -1.01 -8.98 -1.03
N GLU A 173 -1.44 -9.61 -2.12
CA GLU A 173 -1.58 -9.02 -3.45
C GLU A 173 -2.89 -8.21 -3.62
N LEU A 174 -3.74 -8.15 -2.60
CA LEU A 174 -5.06 -7.49 -2.63
C LEU A 174 -6.08 -8.16 -3.57
N ASP A 175 -5.80 -9.37 -4.02
CA ASP A 175 -6.70 -10.17 -4.84
C ASP A 175 -7.71 -10.90 -3.95
N TYR A 176 -8.65 -10.13 -3.40
CA TYR A 176 -9.69 -10.65 -2.51
C TYR A 176 -10.62 -11.63 -3.21
N ASP A 177 -10.84 -11.49 -4.53
CA ASP A 177 -11.65 -12.42 -5.31
C ASP A 177 -10.99 -13.80 -5.37
N THR A 178 -9.69 -13.86 -5.68
CA THR A 178 -8.92 -15.10 -5.66
C THR A 178 -8.83 -15.69 -4.25
N ALA A 179 -8.64 -14.85 -3.22
CA ALA A 179 -8.65 -15.30 -1.82
C ALA A 179 -9.99 -15.94 -1.43
N GLN A 180 -11.12 -15.35 -1.85
CA GLN A 180 -12.46 -15.89 -1.63
C GLN A 180 -12.70 -17.20 -2.39
N GLN A 181 -12.22 -17.32 -3.63
CA GLN A 181 -12.29 -18.56 -4.40
C GLN A 181 -11.55 -19.70 -3.70
N TYR A 182 -10.30 -19.46 -3.29
CA TYR A 182 -9.53 -20.45 -2.53
C TYR A 182 -10.23 -20.83 -1.23
N LEU A 183 -10.77 -19.87 -0.50
CA LEU A 183 -11.51 -20.12 0.74
C LEU A 183 -12.79 -20.93 0.52
N SER A 184 -13.53 -20.66 -0.56
CA SER A 184 -14.74 -21.39 -0.90
C SER A 184 -14.49 -22.86 -1.23
N ALA A 185 -13.28 -23.20 -1.70
CA ALA A 185 -12.87 -24.57 -1.97
C ALA A 185 -12.53 -25.39 -0.70
N LEU A 186 -12.51 -24.74 0.48
CA LEU A 186 -12.33 -25.40 1.79
C LEU A 186 -13.64 -25.76 2.50
N ALA A 187 -14.77 -25.15 2.11
CA ALA A 187 -16.07 -25.27 2.79
C ALA A 187 -16.87 -26.51 2.36
#